data_AF-A0A2E3J1B3-F1
#
_entry.id   AF-A0A2E3J1B3-F1
#
_cell.length_a   1.000
_cell.length_b   1.000
_cell.length_c   1.000
_cell.angle_alpha   90.00
_cell.angle_beta   90.00
_cell.angle_gamma   90.00
#
_symmetry.space_group_name_H-M   'P 1'
#
loop_
_entity.id
_entity.type
_entity.pdbx_description
1 polymer ?
#
loop_
_entity_poly.entity_id
_entity_poly.type
_entity_poly.pdbx_seq_one_letter_code
_entity_poly.pdbx_strand_id
1 'polypeptide(L)' 'MNGIGGLPSQYREAMWLRYVKELSYIEITRELGVPMGTVKTWLCRGRRHLRDTSIRQLLWAM' A
#
# COMPACT_ATOMS: atom_id res chain seq x y z
N MET A 1 -15.58 -6.55 8.28
CA MET A 1 -14.83 -6.75 7.01
C MET A 1 -14.02 -5.49 6.72
N ASN A 2 -12.84 -5.30 7.31
CA ASN A 2 -12.07 -4.08 7.07
C ASN A 2 -10.81 -4.44 6.30
N GLY A 3 -10.94 -4.57 4.97
CA GLY A 3 -9.82 -4.67 4.03
C GLY A 3 -9.08 -3.33 3.92
N ILE A 4 -8.72 -2.92 2.70
CA ILE A 4 -8.01 -1.65 2.43
C ILE A 4 -8.77 -0.41 3.01
N GLY A 5 -10.08 -0.51 3.23
CA GLY A 5 -10.90 0.53 3.85
C GLY A 5 -10.55 0.88 5.31
N GLY A 6 -9.86 0.00 6.05
CA GLY A 6 -9.41 0.26 7.42
C GLY A 6 -8.06 1.00 7.53
N LEU A 7 -7.37 1.19 6.41
CA LEU A 7 -6.06 1.86 6.39
C LEU A 7 -6.22 3.38 6.45
N PRO A 8 -5.25 4.10 7.07
CA PRO A 8 -5.06 5.52 6.82
C PRO A 8 -5.05 5.82 5.32
N SER A 9 -5.67 6.93 4.92
CA SER A 9 -5.90 7.30 3.51
C SER A 9 -4.63 7.18 2.66
N GLN A 10 -3.52 7.69 3.17
CA GLN A 10 -2.20 7.69 2.54
C GLN A 10 -1.69 6.27 2.22
N TYR A 11 -1.91 5.31 3.12
CA TYR A 11 -1.45 3.93 2.91
C TYR A 11 -2.34 3.22 1.91
N ARG A 12 -3.65 3.45 1.99
CA ARG A 12 -4.63 2.92 1.04
C ARG A 12 -4.36 3.41 -0.38
N GLU A 13 -4.11 4.70 -0.54
CA GLU A 13 -3.86 5.31 -1.84
C GLU A 13 -2.55 4.81 -2.47
N ALA A 14 -1.45 4.80 -1.71
CA ALA A 14 -0.19 4.24 -2.18
C ALA A 14 -0.31 2.75 -2.55
N MET A 15 -1.08 1.97 -1.77
CA MET A 15 -1.34 0.57 -2.08
C MET A 15 -2.20 0.38 -3.33
N TRP A 16 -3.24 1.19 -3.51
CA TRP A 16 -4.08 1.14 -4.71
C TRP A 16 -3.24 1.41 -5.96
N LEU A 17 -2.44 2.47 -5.94
CA LEU A 17 -1.55 2.81 -7.05
C LEU A 17 -0.54 1.69 -7.34
N ARG A 18 0.02 1.06 -6.29
CA ARG A 18 1.00 -0.01 -6.47
C ARG A 18 0.42 -1.34 -6.96
N TYR A 19 -0.69 -1.77 -6.38
CA TYR A 19 -1.20 -3.14 -6.55
C TYR A 19 -2.41 -3.24 -7.47
N VAL A 20 -3.12 -2.14 -7.73
CA VAL A 20 -4.29 -2.12 -8.61
C VAL A 20 -3.99 -1.37 -9.91
N LYS A 21 -3.27 -0.26 -9.82
CA LYS A 21 -2.78 0.47 -11.01
C LYS A 21 -1.41 0.01 -11.49
N GLU A 22 -0.77 -0.91 -10.76
CA GLU A 22 0.53 -1.51 -11.07
C GLU A 22 1.68 -0.51 -11.28
N LEU A 23 1.53 0.73 -10.79
CA LEU A 23 2.52 1.77 -10.96
C LEU A 23 3.85 1.41 -10.29
N SER A 24 4.95 1.83 -10.92
CA SER A 24 6.27 1.81 -10.33
C SER A 24 6.36 2.79 -9.16
N TYR A 25 7.36 2.62 -8.29
CA TYR A 25 7.52 3.57 -7.18
C TYR A 25 7.81 5.00 -7.68
N ILE A 26 8.47 5.17 -8.82
CA ILE A 26 8.75 6.50 -9.39
C ILE A 26 7.44 7.16 -9.84
N GLU A 27 6.57 6.43 -10.52
CA GLU A 27 5.25 6.95 -10.92
C GLU A 27 4.41 7.30 -9.70
N ILE A 28 4.43 6.49 -8.65
CA ILE A 28 3.72 6.80 -7.40
C ILE A 28 4.26 8.07 -6.74
N THR A 29 5.59 8.30 -6.75
CA THR A 29 6.14 9.55 -6.21
C THR A 29 5.66 10.77 -6.99
N ARG A 30 5.52 10.65 -8.31
CA ARG A 30 5.02 11.73 -9.17
C ARG A 30 3.54 11.96 -8.95
N GLU A 31 2.74 10.89 -8.90
CA GLU A 31 1.30 10.93 -8.70
C GLU A 31 0.91 11.55 -7.36
N LEU A 32 1.60 11.16 -6.28
CA LEU A 32 1.28 11.60 -4.93
C LEU A 32 2.06 12.85 -4.48
N GLY A 33 3.03 13.32 -5.27
CA GLY A 33 3.87 14.46 -4.91
C GLY A 33 4.71 14.25 -3.63
N VAL A 34 5.05 13.00 -3.30
CA VAL A 34 5.82 12.67 -2.08
C VAL A 34 7.13 11.94 -2.40
N PRO A 35 8.15 12.03 -1.53
CA PRO A 35 9.42 11.34 -1.73
C PRO A 35 9.29 9.81 -1.78
N MET A 36 10.23 9.18 -2.48
CA MET A 36 10.35 7.72 -2.57
C MET A 36 10.40 7.02 -1.20
N GLY A 37 11.06 7.64 -0.21
CA GLY A 37 11.10 7.13 1.17
C GLY A 37 9.71 7.05 1.79
N THR A 38 8.89 8.08 1.60
CA THR A 38 7.50 8.15 2.07
C THR A 38 6.65 7.05 1.43
N VAL A 39 6.74 6.87 0.10
CA VAL A 39 6.04 5.78 -0.61
C VAL A 39 6.40 4.41 -0.03
N LYS A 40 7.69 4.15 0.16
CA LYS A 40 8.17 2.88 0.76
C LYS A 40 7.64 2.69 2.19
N THR A 41 7.65 3.74 3.01
CA THR A 41 7.11 3.71 4.38
C THR A 41 5.62 3.42 4.38
N TRP A 42 4.83 4.10 3.55
CA TRP A 42 3.39 3.90 3.45
C TRP A 42 3.04 2.49 2.97
N LEU A 43 3.70 1.97 1.95
CA LEU A 43 3.51 0.60 1.48
C LEU A 43 3.90 -0.44 2.54
N CYS A 44 5.01 -0.22 3.26
CA CYS A 44 5.44 -1.12 4.34
C CYS A 44 4.44 -1.16 5.50
N ARG A 45 3.99 0.02 5.97
CA ARG A 45 3.02 0.15 7.05
C ARG A 45 1.64 -0.36 6.64
N GLY A 46 1.21 -0.08 5.41
CA GLY A 46 -0.03 -0.59 4.84
C GLY A 46 -0.07 -2.12 4.80
N ARG A 47 1.01 -2.76 4.31
CA ARG A 47 1.15 -4.22 4.36
C ARG A 47 1.14 -4.77 5.78
N ARG A 48 1.76 -4.08 6.75
CA ARG A 48 1.75 -4.50 8.17
C ARG A 48 0.34 -4.44 8.74
N HIS A 49 -0.39 -3.35 8.51
CA HIS A 49 -1.78 -3.22 8.94
C HIS A 49 -2.67 -4.33 8.36
N LEU A 50 -2.51 -4.62 7.07
CA LEU A 50 -3.26 -5.70 6.42
C LEU A 50 -2.92 -7.08 7.00
N ARG A 51 -1.65 -7.35 7.33
CA ARG A 51 -1.25 -8.61 7.99
C ARG A 51 -1.78 -8.71 9.41
N ASP A 52 -1.73 -7.62 10.17
CA ASP A 52 -2.24 -7.58 11.55
C ASP A 52 -3.77 -7.77 11.58
N THR A 53 -4.46 -7.33 10.52
CA THR A 53 -5.92 -7.50 10.36
C THR A 53 -6.29 -8.85 9.72
N SER A 54 -5.38 -9.45 8.95
CA SER A 54 -5.56 -10.69 8.20
C SER A 54 -4.31 -11.57 8.30
N ILE A 55 -4.26 -12.49 9.26
CA ILE A 55 -3.30 -13.62 9.24
C ILE A 55 -3.49 -14.54 8.01
N ARG A 56 -4.45 -14.30 7.09
CA ARG A 56 -4.92 -15.38 6.20
C ARG A 56 -5.13 -15.16 4.70
N GLN A 57 -4.87 -14.01 4.07
CA GLN A 57 -5.27 -13.89 2.65
C GLN A 57 -4.22 -13.53 1.59
N LEU A 58 -3.01 -13.10 1.93
CA LEU A 58 -2.00 -12.79 0.91
C LEU A 58 -0.59 -13.10 1.43
N LEU A 59 -0.31 -14.32 1.85
CA LEU A 59 1.05 -14.84 1.68
C LEU A 59 1.22 -15.06 0.17
N TRP A 60 1.54 -13.95 -0.50
CA TRP A 60 2.37 -13.92 -1.68
C TRP A 60 2.04 -15.03 -2.65
N ALA A 61 0.95 -14.86 -3.40
CA ALA A 61 0.74 -15.64 -4.60
C ALA A 61 1.92 -15.36 -5.54
N MET A 62 2.96 -16.18 -5.37
CA MET A 62 4.07 -16.51 -6.28
C MET A 62 4.77 -15.34 -6.95
#